data_AF-A0A8T4US37-F1
#
_entry.id   AF-A0A8T4US37-F1
#
_cell.length_a   1.000
_cell.length_b   1.000
_cell.length_c   1.000
_cell.angle_alpha   90.00
_cell.angle_beta   90.00
_cell.angle_gamma   90.00
#
_symmetry.space_group_name_H-M   'P 1'
#
loop_
_entity.id
_entity.type
_entity.pdbx_description
1 polymer ?
#
loop_
_entity_poly.entity_id
_entity_poly.type
_entity_poly.pdbx_seq_one_letter_code
_entity_poly.pdbx_strand_id
1 'polypeptide(L)' 'YPDVVSVYSIGNYSKEICGGPHVKNTKELGHFKILKEESSAAGVRRIKAVVE' A
#
# COMPACT_ATOMS: atom_id res chain seq x y z
N TYR A 1 15.53 -10.48 -11.00
CA TYR A 1 15.66 -9.79 -9.70
C TYR A 1 17.09 -9.96 -9.22
N PRO A 2 17.71 -8.92 -8.64
CA PRO A 2 19.03 -9.05 -8.03
C PRO A 2 18.98 -9.97 -6.81
N ASP A 3 20.15 -10.49 -6.40
CA ASP A 3 20.26 -11.41 -5.25
C ASP A 3 19.91 -10.74 -3.92
N VAL A 4 20.01 -9.40 -3.84
CA VAL A 4 19.62 -8.58 -2.70
C VAL A 4 18.56 -7.56 -3.13
N VAL A 5 17.43 -7.52 -2.41
CA VAL A 5 16.31 -6.59 -2.68
C VAL A 5 15.95 -5.80 -1.42
N SER A 6 15.51 -4.56 -1.61
CA SER A 6 14.96 -3.74 -0.52
C SER A 6 13.53 -4.16 -0.23
N VAL A 7 13.28 -4.52 1.03
CA VAL A 7 11.96 -4.97 1.49
C VAL A 7 11.46 -4.02 2.57
N TYR A 8 10.23 -3.54 2.39
CA TYR A 8 9.51 -2.77 3.39
C TYR A 8 8.54 -3.68 4.15
N SER A 9 8.45 -3.50 5.47
CA SER A 9 7.57 -4.32 6.32
C SER A 9 6.71 -3.43 7.20
N ILE A 10 5.39 -3.68 7.18
CA ILE A 10 4.41 -3.02 8.04
C ILE A 10 4.08 -4.00 9.16
N GLY A 11 4.88 -3.97 10.23
CA GLY A 11 4.76 -4.89 11.36
C GLY A 11 4.69 -6.36 10.89
N ASN A 12 3.68 -7.08 11.38
CA ASN A 12 3.38 -8.46 10.97
C ASN A 12 2.27 -8.55 9.91
N TYR A 13 1.84 -7.42 9.32
CA TYR A 13 0.68 -7.35 8.43
C TYR A 13 1.05 -7.46 6.95
N SER A 14 2.09 -6.75 6.52
CA SER A 14 2.56 -6.79 5.13
C SER A 14 4.08 -6.72 5.05
N LYS A 15 4.64 -7.35 4.02
CA LYS A 15 6.05 -7.32 3.66
C LYS A 15 6.17 -7.30 2.14
N GLU A 16 6.65 -6.20 1.60
CA GLU A 16 6.63 -5.93 0.16
C GLU A 16 7.98 -5.42 -0.33
N ILE A 17 8.31 -5.70 -1.59
CA ILE A 17 9.48 -5.14 -2.25
C ILE A 17 9.11 -3.74 -2.72
N CYS A 18 9.62 -2.71 -2.05
CA CYS A 18 9.39 -1.32 -2.40
C CYS A 18 10.68 -0.50 -2.25
N GLY A 19 10.98 0.33 -3.25
CA GLY A 19 12.13 1.23 -3.26
C GLY A 19 11.77 2.71 -3.03
N GLY A 20 10.51 3.01 -2.74
CA GLY A 20 10.03 4.37 -2.53
C GLY A 20 10.27 4.88 -1.10
N PRO A 21 10.11 6.20 -0.85
CA PRO A 21 10.13 6.74 0.49
C PRO A 21 8.88 6.30 1.27
N HIS A 22 9.08 5.92 2.53
CA HIS A 22 8.01 5.54 3.45
C HIS A 22 8.01 6.43 4.69
N VAL A 23 6.83 6.62 5.29
CA VAL A 23 6.68 7.18 6.63
C VAL A 23 7.32 6.26 7.68
N LYS A 24 7.72 6.79 8.84
CA LYS A 24 8.32 5.96 9.90
C LYS A 24 7.26 5.13 10.64
N ASN A 25 6.05 5.64 10.78
CA ASN A 25 4.94 4.95 11.42
C ASN A 25 3.60 5.23 10.71
N THR A 26 2.71 4.23 10.67
CA THR A 26 1.38 4.35 10.04
C THR A 26 0.49 5.40 10.70
N LYS A 27 0.71 5.73 11.98
CA LYS A 27 0.00 6.81 12.68
C LYS A 27 0.23 8.19 12.05
N GLU A 28 1.35 8.38 11.35
CA GLU A 28 1.65 9.64 10.64
C GLU A 28 0.73 9.86 9.43
N LEU A 29 0.10 8.80 8.91
CA LEU A 29 -0.80 8.87 7.76
C LEU A 29 -2.20 9.39 8.12
N GLY A 30 -2.58 9.53 9.38
CA GLY A 30 -3.93 9.99 9.73
C GLY A 30 -5.02 9.00 9.31
N HIS A 31 -6.04 9.48 8.58
CA HIS A 31 -7.21 8.71 8.19
C HIS A 31 -7.13 8.22 6.74
N PHE A 32 -7.30 6.91 6.56
CA PHE A 32 -7.45 6.31 5.24
C PHE A 32 -8.93 6.26 4.84
N LYS A 33 -9.28 6.91 3.72
CA LYS A 33 -10.66 7.00 3.24
C LYS A 33 -10.80 6.47 1.83
N ILE A 34 -11.72 5.53 1.64
CA ILE A 34 -12.08 5.01 0.31
C ILE A 34 -13.03 6.01 -0.37
N LEU A 35 -12.65 6.47 -1.56
CA LEU A 35 -13.43 7.40 -2.37
C LEU A 35 -14.37 6.68 -3.34
N LYS A 36 -13.88 5.59 -3.95
CA LYS A 36 -14.63 4.85 -4.97
C LYS A 36 -14.13 3.42 -5.03
N GLU A 37 -15.06 2.53 -5.35
CA GLU A 37 -14.76 1.17 -5.75
C GLU A 37 -15.51 0.85 -7.04
N GLU A 38 -14.84 0.21 -8.00
CA GLU A 38 -15.44 -0.20 -9.27
C GLU A 38 -14.87 -1.52 -9.80
N SER A 39 -15.68 -2.24 -10.59
CA SER A 39 -15.20 -3.41 -11.33
C SER A 39 -14.32 -2.95 -12.50
N SER A 40 -13.08 -3.43 -12.56
CA SER A 40 -12.13 -3.07 -13.62
C SER A 40 -12.07 -4.13 -14.72
N ALA A 41 -12.34 -5.39 -14.39
CA ALA A 41 -12.40 -6.54 -15.30
C ALA A 41 -13.04 -7.74 -14.58
N ALA A 42 -13.26 -8.86 -15.28
CA ALA A 42 -13.72 -10.10 -14.66
C ALA A 42 -12.76 -10.54 -13.54
N GLY A 43 -13.27 -10.60 -12.31
CA GLY A 43 -12.48 -10.96 -11.12
C GLY A 43 -11.56 -9.86 -10.57
N VAL A 44 -11.59 -8.64 -11.13
CA VAL A 44 -10.70 -7.54 -10.70
C VAL A 44 -11.49 -6.33 -10.24
N ARG A 45 -11.24 -5.89 -9.00
CA ARG A 45 -11.83 -4.68 -8.40
C ARG A 45 -10.76 -3.61 -8.26
N ARG A 46 -11.13 -2.35 -8.54
CA ARG A 46 -10.26 -1.17 -8.37
C ARG A 46 -10.81 -0.30 -7.25
N ILE A 47 -9.97 -0.05 -6.25
CA ILE A 47 -10.28 0.80 -5.10
C ILE A 47 -9.46 2.09 -5.24
N LYS A 48 -10.12 3.25 -5.16
CA LYS A 48 -9.46 4.56 -5.06
C LYS A 48 -9.65 5.09 -3.65
N ALA A 49 -8.56 5.51 -3.02
CA ALA A 49 -8.56 6.02 -1.65
C ALA A 49 -7.61 7.21 -1.50
N VAL A 50 -7.81 7.98 -0.43
CA VAL A 50 -6.97 9.09 -0.02
C VAL A 50 -6.57 8.93 1.44
N VAL A 51 -5.52 9.65 1.81
CA VAL A 51 -4.95 9.73 3.15
C VAL A 51 -5.10 11.19 3.58
N GLU A 52 -5.85 11.46 4.66
CA GLU A 52 -6.17 12.81 5.17
C GLU A 52 -5.93 12.97 6.67
#